data_AF-A0A380DMG3-F1
#
_entry.id   AF-A0A380DMG3-F1
#
_cell.length_a   1.000
_cell.length_b   1.000
_cell.length_c   1.000
_cell.angle_alpha   90.00
_cell.angle_beta   90.00
_cell.angle_gamma   90.00
#
_symmetry.space_group_name_H-M   'P 1'
#
loop_
_entity.id
_entity.type
_entity.pdbx_description
1 polymer ?
#
loop_
_entity_poly.entity_id
_entity_poly.type
_entity_poly.pdbx_seq_one_letter_code
_entity_poly.pdbx_strand_id
1 'polypeptide(L)'
;MGPYIKGMPFGHEFSGVVDAIGSDVTHVNVGDKVTGCPAIPCYQCEYCLKGEYARCEKLFVIGSYEPGSFAEYVKLPAQNV
;
A
#
# COMPACT_ATOMS: atom_id res chain seq x y z
N MET A 1 9.45 -2.90 10.66
CA MET A 1 10.31 -1.89 10.01
C MET A 1 11.25 -2.64 9.08
N GLY A 2 11.10 -2.42 7.78
CA GLY A 2 11.94 -3.02 6.75
C GLY A 2 13.36 -2.43 6.74
N PRO A 3 14.24 -2.92 5.85
CA PRO A 3 15.61 -2.46 5.78
C PRO A 3 15.69 -0.99 5.33
N TYR A 4 16.68 -0.25 5.82
CA TYR A 4 17.00 1.07 5.28
C TYR A 4 17.56 0.94 3.85
N ILE A 5 16.94 1.62 2.90
CA ILE A 5 17.37 1.69 1.50
C ILE A 5 17.76 3.14 1.19
N LYS A 6 19.03 3.38 0.90
CA LYS A 6 19.56 4.73 0.63
C LYS A 6 18.84 5.36 -0.57
N GLY A 7 18.28 6.55 -0.37
CA GLY A 7 17.63 7.34 -1.43
C GLY A 7 16.16 6.98 -1.70
N MET A 8 15.60 6.00 -0.99
CA MET A 8 14.18 5.66 -1.10
C MET A 8 13.33 6.61 -0.23
N PRO A 9 12.27 7.24 -0.77
CA PRO A 9 11.32 8.00 0.03
C PRO A 9 10.65 7.14 1.11
N PHE A 10 10.52 7.70 2.31
CA PHE A 10 9.72 7.12 3.39
C PHE A 10 8.26 7.58 3.30
N GLY A 11 7.48 7.24 4.32
CA GLY A 11 6.09 7.67 4.47
C GLY A 11 5.12 6.53 4.21
N HIS A 12 4.34 6.18 5.22
CA HIS A 12 3.32 5.13 5.16
C HIS A 12 1.97 5.60 5.72
N GLU A 13 1.87 6.86 6.13
CA GLU A 13 0.62 7.49 6.53
C GLU A 13 0.31 8.57 5.51
N PHE A 14 -0.76 8.40 4.74
CA PHE A 14 -1.11 9.33 3.67
C PHE A 14 -2.58 9.22 3.23
N SER A 15 -3.07 10.33 2.71
CA SER A 15 -4.30 10.44 1.94
C SER A 15 -4.04 11.32 0.71
N GLY A 16 -4.91 11.24 -0.28
CA GLY A 16 -4.72 11.97 -1.53
C GLY A 16 -5.89 11.86 -2.49
N VAL A 17 -5.63 12.25 -3.73
CA VAL A 17 -6.57 12.15 -4.85
C VAL A 17 -6.01 11.13 -5.85
N VAL A 18 -6.86 10.23 -6.34
CA VAL A 18 -6.46 9.25 -7.34
C VAL A 18 -6.16 9.97 -8.66
N ASP A 19 -4.89 9.92 -9.09
CA ASP A 19 -4.43 10.55 -10.34
C ASP A 19 -4.56 9.60 -11.54
N ALA A 20 -4.27 8.31 -11.35
CA ALA A 20 -4.35 7.29 -12.39
C ALA A 20 -4.73 5.92 -11.79
N ILE A 21 -5.35 5.07 -12.61
CA ILE A 21 -5.72 3.70 -12.26
C ILE A 21 -5.19 2.72 -13.33
N GLY A 22 -4.97 1.46 -12.93
CA GLY A 22 -4.66 0.39 -13.88
C GLY A 22 -5.90 -0.03 -14.68
N SER A 23 -5.70 -0.65 -15.85
CA SER A 23 -6.79 -1.06 -16.76
C SER A 23 -7.82 -2.00 -16.13
N ASP A 24 -7.39 -2.79 -15.15
CA ASP A 24 -8.20 -3.83 -14.52
C ASP A 24 -8.87 -3.35 -13.22
N VAL A 25 -8.67 -2.08 -12.85
CA VAL A 25 -9.28 -1.47 -11.66
C VAL A 25 -10.68 -1.00 -11.99
N THR A 26 -11.68 -1.46 -11.23
CA THR A 26 -13.11 -1.20 -11.52
C THR A 26 -13.86 -0.53 -10.38
N HIS A 27 -13.26 -0.41 -9.19
CA HIS A 27 -13.92 0.05 -7.97
C HIS A 27 -13.40 1.39 -7.42
N VAL A 28 -12.41 1.98 -8.09
CA VAL A 28 -11.83 3.30 -7.76
C VAL A 28 -11.76 4.12 -9.04
N ASN A 29 -12.05 5.42 -8.97
CA ASN A 29 -12.01 6.34 -10.10
C ASN A 29 -10.95 7.42 -9.91
N VAL A 30 -10.42 7.92 -11.03
CA VAL A 30 -9.60 9.15 -11.03
C VAL A 30 -10.43 10.30 -10.45
N GLY A 31 -9.83 11.05 -9.52
CA GLY A 31 -10.48 12.13 -8.76
C GLY A 31 -11.03 11.73 -7.40
N ASP A 32 -11.12 10.44 -7.07
CA ASP A 32 -11.58 9.99 -5.76
C ASP A 32 -10.60 10.45 -4.66
N LYS A 33 -11.13 10.90 -3.52
CA LYS A 33 -10.36 11.22 -2.32
C LYS A 33 -10.25 9.99 -1.44
N VAL A 34 -9.04 9.55 -1.17
CA VAL A 34 -8.78 8.23 -0.59
C VAL A 34 -7.71 8.29 0.50
N THR A 35 -7.71 7.29 1.38
CA THR A 35 -6.62 7.04 2.33
C THR A 35 -5.98 5.71 1.98
N GLY A 36 -4.66 5.65 1.89
CA GLY A 36 -3.97 4.41 1.57
C GLY A 36 -3.73 3.56 2.80
N CYS A 37 -4.05 2.26 2.74
CA CYS A 37 -3.56 1.28 3.69
C CYS A 37 -2.20 0.74 3.21
N PRO A 38 -1.07 1.13 3.84
CA PRO A 38 0.26 0.76 3.35
C PRO A 38 0.61 -0.71 3.57
N ALA A 39 -0.13 -1.41 4.44
CA ALA A 39 0.10 -2.78 4.84
C ALA A 39 -0.59 -3.74 3.85
N ILE A 40 0.22 -4.50 3.13
CA ILE A 40 -0.21 -5.43 2.08
C ILE A 40 0.10 -6.86 2.57
N PRO A 41 -0.89 -7.58 3.11
CA PRO A 41 -0.72 -8.99 3.48
C PRO A 41 -0.69 -9.87 2.23
N CYS A 42 -0.22 -11.11 2.36
CA CYS A 42 -0.17 -12.05 1.24
C CYS A 42 -1.51 -12.72 0.90
N TYR A 43 -2.51 -12.59 1.78
CA TYR A 43 -3.84 -13.20 1.66
C TYR A 43 -3.86 -14.75 1.55
N GLN A 44 -2.73 -15.43 1.81
CA GLN A 44 -2.59 -16.88 1.58
C GLN A 44 -2.06 -17.67 2.80
N CYS A 45 -1.33 -17.04 3.73
CA CYS A 45 -0.80 -17.72 4.93
C CYS A 45 -1.89 -18.00 5.98
N GLU A 46 -1.60 -18.86 6.96
CA GLU A 46 -2.60 -19.26 7.96
C GLU A 46 -3.22 -18.08 8.73
N TYR A 47 -2.44 -17.04 9.02
CA TYR A 47 -2.91 -15.83 9.70
C TYR A 47 -3.83 -15.01 8.80
N CYS A 48 -3.49 -14.88 7.51
CA CYS A 48 -4.34 -14.19 6.54
C CYS A 48 -5.68 -14.91 6.37
N LEU A 49 -5.68 -16.24 6.31
CA LEU A 49 -6.91 -17.02 6.19
C LEU A 49 -7.80 -16.91 7.45
N LYS A 50 -7.22 -16.58 8.61
CA LYS A 50 -7.93 -16.26 9.86
C LYS A 50 -8.36 -14.78 9.97
N GLY A 51 -8.03 -13.94 8.98
CA GLY A 51 -8.24 -12.49 9.04
C GLY A 51 -7.24 -11.73 9.93
N GLU A 52 -6.22 -12.40 10.44
CA GLU A 52 -5.18 -11.83 11.31
C GLU A 52 -4.06 -11.19 10.47
N TYR A 53 -4.39 -10.24 9.59
CA TYR A 53 -3.46 -9.69 8.59
C TYR A 53 -2.19 -9.07 9.16
N ALA A 54 -2.26 -8.49 10.37
CA ALA A 54 -1.10 -7.95 11.07
C ALA A 54 -0.02 -9.01 11.41
N ARG A 55 -0.40 -10.29 11.43
CA ARG A 55 0.49 -11.44 11.67
C ARG A 55 0.90 -12.15 10.38
N CYS A 56 0.65 -11.53 9.22
CA CYS A 56 1.03 -12.11 7.95
C CYS A 56 2.53 -12.39 7.88
N GLU A 57 2.90 -13.62 7.51
CA GLU A 57 4.29 -14.07 7.39
C GLU A 57 5.08 -13.36 6.28
N LYS A 58 4.36 -12.77 5.33
CA LYS A 58 4.90 -12.05 4.17
C LYS A 58 4.30 -10.65 4.09
N LEU A 59 4.08 -10.02 5.24
CA LEU A 59 3.55 -8.67 5.30
C LEU A 59 4.51 -7.71 4.59
N PHE A 60 3.99 -6.98 3.62
CA PHE A 60 4.70 -5.96 2.90
C PHE A 60 4.17 -4.57 3.27
N VAL A 61 5.05 -3.57 3.31
CA VAL A 61 4.68 -2.21 3.75
C VAL A 61 5.29 -1.17 2.82
N ILE A 62 4.44 -0.38 2.16
CA ILE A 62 4.81 0.81 1.38
C ILE A 62 5.46 1.84 2.30
N GLY A 63 6.54 2.50 1.85
CA GLY A 63 7.34 3.41 2.68
C GLY A 63 8.30 2.70 3.64
N SER A 64 8.44 1.39 3.49
CA SER A 64 9.38 0.55 4.25
C SER A 64 10.16 -0.39 3.34
N TYR A 65 9.49 -1.06 2.39
CA TYR A 65 10.12 -1.95 1.41
C TYR A 65 10.09 -1.39 -0.02
N GLU A 66 9.25 -0.38 -0.26
CA GLU A 66 9.12 0.37 -1.52
C GLU A 66 9.03 1.87 -1.22
N PRO A 67 9.24 2.75 -2.22
CA PRO A 67 9.03 4.19 -2.10
C PRO A 67 7.68 4.53 -1.46
N GLY A 68 7.75 5.36 -0.41
CA GLY A 68 6.60 5.80 0.36
C GLY A 68 5.98 7.11 -0.10
N SER A 69 5.16 7.68 0.77
CA SER A 69 4.32 8.86 0.52
C SER A 69 4.98 10.22 0.76
N PHE A 70 6.24 10.29 1.17
CA PHE A 70 7.00 11.55 1.19
C PHE A 70 7.44 11.94 -0.23
N ALA A 71 6.46 12.05 -1.12
CA ALA A 71 6.58 12.31 -2.54
C ALA A 71 5.24 12.89 -3.04
N GLU A 72 5.23 13.45 -4.26
CA GLU A 72 4.01 13.97 -4.89
C GLU A 72 3.03 12.87 -5.31
N TYR A 73 3.55 11.67 -5.58
CA TYR A 73 2.79 10.49 -6.00
C TYR A 73 3.26 9.24 -5.25
N VAL A 74 2.34 8.32 -4.98
CA VAL A 74 2.61 7.00 -4.41
C VAL A 74 1.74 5.96 -5.11
N LYS A 75 2.30 4.76 -5.34
CA LYS A 75 1.61 3.66 -6.00
C LYS A 75 1.19 2.61 -4.98
N LEU A 76 -0.04 2.14 -5.09
CA LEU A 76 -0.61 1.09 -4.26
C LEU A 76 -1.57 0.19 -5.06
N PRO A 77 -1.79 -1.07 -4.63
CA PRO A 77 -2.88 -1.87 -5.18
C PRO A 77 -4.22 -1.19 -4.92
N ALA A 78 -5.15 -1.27 -5.87
CA ALA A 78 -6.45 -0.60 -5.74
C ALA A 78 -7.30 -1.13 -4.56
N GLN A 79 -7.03 -2.33 -4.07
CA GLN A 79 -7.67 -2.92 -2.87
C GLN A 79 -7.13 -2.37 -1.54
N ASN A 80 -6.07 -1.56 -1.58
CA ASN A 80 -5.49 -0.87 -0.44
C ASN A 80 -5.90 0.61 -0.36
N VAL A 81 -6.92 0.98 -1.13
CA VAL A 81 -7.50 2.31 -1.25
C VAL A 81 -8.89 2.32 -0.64
#